data_AF-A0A816EIJ7-F1
#
_entry.id   AF-A0A816EIJ7-F1
#
_cell.length_a   1.000
_cell.length_b   1.000
_cell.length_c   1.000
_cell.angle_alpha   90.00
_cell.angle_beta   90.00
_cell.angle_gamma   90.00
#
_symmetry.space_group_name_H-M   'P 1'
#
loop_
_entity.id
_entity.type
_entity.pdbx_description
1 polymer ?
#
loop_
_entity_poly.entity_id
_entity_poly.type
_entity_poly.pdbx_seq_one_letter_code
_entity_poly.pdbx_strand_id
1 'polypeptide(L)'
;MEVDLTIKERLTKANQTHLLAYWSELNNEQQQTLLHDINEIDFDRVTKAYNSIKQELLSDTTNSNKEIKQECIDDIMEPVPDTVTGSINETTKEQLEKYRQRGLKAIAEGSVCVLLLAGGQGTRLGVDYPKGMYDVGLPSKKTLYQIQAERIRRLEQLANEEFQTTTSIIPWFIMTSEHTQEQTEKYLHTNNYFGLNPNNIILFEQHLLPALDFQGKILLDDKYKLTKAADGNGGLYRALTTNKILNEMEKRHIKYIHVYCVDNILVRLGDPVFIGFCIEKNADCAAKVVKKAFANEAVGVICKVRDRYQVVEYSEISEKTSQRKKSDNNDELLF
;
A
#
# COMPACT_ATOMS: atom_id res chain seq x y z
N MET A 1 -35.03 2.10 20.76
CA MET A 1 -34.62 1.06 21.72
C MET A 1 -33.68 1.68 22.76
N GLU A 2 -33.60 1.15 23.97
CA GLU A 2 -32.51 1.53 24.89
C GLU A 2 -31.17 0.99 24.36
N VAL A 3 -30.08 1.72 24.61
CA VAL A 3 -28.73 1.27 24.26
C VAL A 3 -28.35 0.10 25.17
N ASP A 4 -27.83 -0.98 24.58
CA ASP A 4 -27.25 -2.09 25.32
C ASP A 4 -26.20 -1.59 26.34
N LEU A 5 -26.37 -1.97 27.61
CA LEU A 5 -25.48 -1.60 28.71
C LEU A 5 -24.02 -1.97 28.42
N THR A 6 -23.78 -3.08 27.73
CA THR A 6 -22.45 -3.56 27.33
C THR A 6 -21.74 -2.55 26.42
N ILE A 7 -22.48 -1.95 25.47
CA ILE A 7 -21.95 -0.95 24.54
C ILE A 7 -21.63 0.34 25.28
N LYS A 8 -22.53 0.76 26.17
CA LYS A 8 -22.32 1.96 26.99
C LYS A 8 -21.09 1.82 27.90
N GLU A 9 -20.89 0.65 28.51
CA GLU A 9 -19.70 0.36 29.31
C GLU A 9 -18.41 0.37 28.48
N ARG A 10 -18.42 -0.26 27.30
CA ARG A 10 -17.26 -0.26 26.38
C ARG A 10 -16.87 1.15 25.97
N LEU A 11 -17.84 1.98 25.58
CA LEU A 11 -17.61 3.38 25.24
C LEU A 11 -17.15 4.21 26.43
N THR A 12 -17.65 3.93 27.63
CA THR A 12 -17.21 4.62 28.86
C THR A 12 -15.74 4.30 29.16
N LYS A 13 -15.35 3.02 29.09
CA LYS A 13 -13.95 2.59 29.25
C LYS A 13 -13.02 3.23 28.21
N ALA A 14 -13.48 3.35 26.97
CA ALA A 14 -12.74 3.98 25.88
C ALA A 14 -12.77 5.53 25.90
N ASN A 15 -13.53 6.14 26.82
CA ASN A 15 -13.80 7.59 26.83
C ASN A 15 -14.41 8.08 25.49
N GLN A 16 -15.38 7.36 24.92
CA GLN A 16 -16.06 7.67 23.64
C GLN A 16 -17.59 7.69 23.77
N THR A 17 -18.14 7.98 24.96
CA THR A 17 -19.60 7.99 25.19
C THR A 17 -20.36 9.04 24.39
N HIS A 18 -19.67 10.08 23.91
CA HIS A 18 -20.25 11.14 23.07
C HIS A 18 -20.76 10.61 21.73
N LEU A 19 -20.31 9.44 21.27
CA LEU A 19 -20.85 8.77 20.08
C LEU A 19 -22.35 8.47 20.17
N LEU A 20 -22.91 8.41 21.39
CA LEU A 20 -24.33 8.17 21.64
C LEU A 20 -25.11 9.47 21.92
N ALA A 21 -24.52 10.65 21.73
CA ALA A 21 -25.13 11.93 22.10
C ALA A 21 -26.51 12.16 21.47
N TYR A 22 -26.71 11.66 20.24
CA TYR A 22 -27.95 11.84 19.49
C TYR A 22 -28.86 10.60 19.48
N TRP A 23 -28.56 9.56 20.28
CA TRP A 23 -29.24 8.26 20.20
C TRP A 23 -30.76 8.32 20.24
N SER A 24 -31.32 9.18 21.10
CA SER A 24 -32.77 9.38 21.25
C SER A 24 -33.45 9.99 20.03
N GLU A 25 -32.68 10.61 19.14
CA GLU A 25 -33.17 11.24 17.90
C GLU A 25 -33.11 10.29 16.70
N LEU A 26 -32.46 9.13 16.85
CA LEU A 26 -32.23 8.19 15.76
C LEU A 26 -33.42 7.25 15.56
N ASN A 27 -33.73 6.95 14.29
CA ASN A 27 -34.64 5.85 13.96
C ASN A 27 -33.92 4.49 14.11
N ASN A 28 -34.66 3.38 13.95
CA ASN A 28 -34.11 2.03 14.17
C ASN A 28 -32.98 1.67 13.20
N GLU A 29 -33.05 2.08 11.94
CA GLU A 29 -32.03 1.80 10.92
C GLU A 29 -30.73 2.58 11.20
N GLN A 30 -30.89 3.84 11.58
CA GLN A 30 -29.78 4.71 12.02
C GLN A 30 -29.12 4.16 13.30
N GLN A 31 -29.91 3.70 14.26
CA GLN A 31 -29.40 3.04 15.47
C GLN A 31 -28.58 1.80 15.11
N GLN A 32 -29.07 0.95 14.19
CA GLN A 32 -28.34 -0.23 13.75
C GLN A 32 -27.03 0.12 13.04
N THR A 33 -27.05 1.14 12.18
CA THR A 33 -25.85 1.63 11.47
C THR A 33 -24.78 2.10 12.45
N LEU A 34 -25.16 2.94 13.42
CA LEU A 34 -24.23 3.44 14.44
C LEU A 34 -23.66 2.32 15.31
N LEU A 35 -24.50 1.36 15.72
CA LEU A 35 -24.04 0.22 16.51
C LEU A 35 -23.11 -0.69 15.72
N HIS A 36 -23.35 -0.87 14.42
CA HIS A 36 -22.46 -1.62 13.56
C HIS A 36 -21.07 -0.97 13.53
N ASP A 37 -21.00 0.33 13.20
CA ASP A 37 -19.75 1.10 13.20
C ASP A 37 -19.00 1.03 14.54
N ILE A 38 -19.72 1.22 15.67
CA ILE A 38 -19.13 1.13 17.02
C ILE A 38 -18.56 -0.26 17.29
N ASN A 39 -19.23 -1.31 16.82
CA ASN A 39 -18.80 -2.67 17.07
C ASN A 39 -17.53 -3.03 16.31
N GLU A 40 -17.34 -2.51 15.09
CA GLU A 40 -16.14 -2.74 14.27
C GLU A 40 -14.87 -2.09 14.84
N ILE A 41 -15.00 -1.05 15.68
CA ILE A 41 -13.85 -0.31 16.19
C ILE A 41 -13.13 -1.03 17.33
N ASP A 42 -11.85 -1.30 17.13
CA ASP A 42 -10.92 -1.66 18.20
C ASP A 42 -10.52 -0.40 18.99
N PHE A 43 -11.31 -0.05 20.00
CA PHE A 43 -11.09 1.16 20.83
C PHE A 43 -9.77 1.12 21.60
N ASP A 44 -9.31 -0.06 22.01
CA ASP A 44 -8.03 -0.21 22.72
C ASP A 44 -6.87 0.13 21.79
N ARG A 45 -6.92 -0.35 20.54
CA ARG A 45 -5.93 -0.01 19.52
C ARG A 45 -5.94 1.48 19.17
N VAL A 46 -7.13 2.06 18.96
CA VAL A 46 -7.27 3.49 18.66
C VAL A 46 -6.71 4.35 19.79
N THR A 47 -7.06 4.02 21.04
CA THR A 47 -6.58 4.74 22.23
C THR A 47 -5.07 4.61 22.40
N LYS A 48 -4.51 3.41 22.21
CA LYS A 48 -3.06 3.20 22.25
C LYS A 48 -2.34 4.00 21.16
N ALA A 49 -2.83 3.96 19.92
CA ALA A 49 -2.23 4.71 18.81
C ALA A 49 -2.25 6.22 19.06
N TYR A 50 -3.38 6.78 19.48
CA TYR A 50 -3.50 8.19 19.82
C TYR A 50 -2.54 8.59 20.95
N ASN A 51 -2.46 7.79 22.02
CA ASN A 51 -1.57 8.07 23.14
C ASN A 51 -0.10 8.03 22.75
N SER A 52 0.32 7.09 21.88
CA SER A 52 1.69 7.04 21.37
C SER A 52 2.04 8.30 20.56
N ILE A 53 1.17 8.72 19.63
CA ILE A 53 1.36 9.95 18.83
C ILE A 53 1.41 11.19 19.73
N LYS A 54 0.52 11.27 20.71
CA LYS A 54 0.48 12.39 21.67
C LYS A 54 1.77 12.46 22.49
N GLN A 55 2.31 11.33 22.92
CA GLN A 55 3.59 11.30 23.64
C GLN A 55 4.74 11.79 22.77
N GLU A 56 4.81 11.37 21.51
CA GLU A 56 5.83 11.79 20.55
C GLU A 56 5.81 13.31 20.29
N LEU A 57 4.62 13.88 20.04
CA LEU A 57 4.43 15.32 19.87
C LEU A 57 4.81 16.13 21.13
N LEU A 58 4.59 15.56 22.33
CA LEU A 58 4.96 16.19 23.60
C LEU A 58 6.48 16.11 23.86
N SER A 59 7.16 15.04 23.43
CA SER A 59 8.62 14.96 23.51
C SER A 59 9.32 15.96 22.59
N ASP A 60 8.78 16.21 21.39
CA ASP A 60 9.35 17.20 20.45
C ASP A 60 9.20 18.64 20.97
N THR A 61 8.11 18.93 21.68
CA THR A 61 7.87 20.27 22.26
C THR A 61 8.66 20.53 23.54
N THR A 62 8.91 19.50 24.37
CA THR A 62 9.62 19.65 25.66
C THR A 62 11.15 19.58 25.56
N ASN A 63 11.70 19.06 24.46
CA ASN A 63 13.14 18.99 24.21
C ASN A 63 13.77 20.28 23.64
N SER A 64 13.00 21.36 23.53
CA SER A 64 13.51 22.69 23.14
C SER A 64 14.48 23.32 24.16
N ASN A 65 14.68 22.71 25.34
CA ASN A 65 15.57 23.21 26.42
C ASN A 65 16.56 22.16 26.99
N LYS A 66 16.91 21.09 26.28
CA LYS A 66 17.99 20.17 26.70
C LYS A 66 19.04 20.00 25.61
N GLU A 67 20.29 20.34 25.95
CA GLU A 67 21.52 20.05 25.19
C GLU A 67 21.84 18.53 25.12
N ILE A 68 20.84 17.70 24.82
CA ILE A 68 21.09 16.34 24.37
C ILE A 68 20.93 16.43 22.85
N LYS A 69 22.02 16.34 22.10
CA LYS A 69 21.98 16.18 20.65
C LYS A 69 21.14 14.93 20.36
N GLN A 70 19.84 15.12 20.11
CA GLN A 70 19.03 14.13 19.42
C GLN A 70 19.78 13.89 18.10
N GLU A 71 20.33 12.69 17.90
CA GLU A 71 20.98 12.35 16.63
C GLU A 71 20.02 12.71 15.50
N CYS A 72 20.43 13.65 14.64
CA CYS A 72 19.63 14.02 13.49
C CYS A 72 19.63 12.84 12.52
N ILE A 73 18.50 12.57 11.86
CA ILE A 73 18.42 11.49 10.85
C ILE A 73 19.54 11.64 9.81
N ASP A 74 19.90 12.87 9.47
CA ASP A 74 21.00 13.23 8.59
C ASP A 74 22.37 12.67 9.00
N ASP A 75 22.61 12.53 10.31
CA ASP A 75 23.90 12.07 10.86
C ASP A 75 24.05 10.55 10.82
N ILE A 76 22.92 9.82 10.82
CA ILE A 76 22.87 8.35 10.94
C ILE A 76 22.36 7.65 9.68
N MET A 77 22.05 8.43 8.64
CA MET A 77 21.57 7.96 7.36
C MET A 77 22.73 7.63 6.41
N GLU A 78 22.70 6.40 5.89
CA GLU A 78 23.69 5.85 4.98
C GLU A 78 23.02 5.35 3.68
N PRO A 79 23.67 5.46 2.52
CA PRO A 79 23.14 4.90 1.29
C PRO A 79 23.01 3.38 1.39
N VAL A 80 22.11 2.79 0.60
CA VAL A 80 22.00 1.33 0.51
C VAL A 80 23.29 0.77 -0.12
N PRO A 81 23.93 -0.26 0.48
CA PRO A 81 25.19 -0.80 -0.06
C PRO A 81 25.02 -1.42 -1.45
N ASP A 82 26.02 -1.23 -2.33
CA ASP A 82 26.01 -1.76 -3.70
C ASP A 82 25.88 -3.29 -3.78
N THR A 83 26.25 -4.00 -2.71
CA THR A 83 26.14 -5.46 -2.63
C THR A 83 24.69 -5.96 -2.67
N VAL A 84 23.74 -5.12 -2.23
CA VAL A 84 22.30 -5.43 -2.18
C VAL A 84 21.47 -4.58 -3.15
N THR A 85 22.09 -3.69 -3.92
CA THR A 85 21.42 -2.94 -4.99
C THR A 85 21.64 -3.59 -6.35
N GLY A 86 20.80 -3.22 -7.32
CA GLY A 86 20.94 -3.60 -8.72
C GLY A 86 20.36 -2.51 -9.61
N SER A 87 21.08 -2.15 -10.68
CA SER A 87 20.70 -1.09 -11.62
C SER A 87 20.53 -1.65 -13.02
N ILE A 88 19.41 -1.35 -13.69
CA ILE A 88 19.17 -1.78 -15.07
C ILE A 88 20.24 -1.22 -16.02
N ASN A 89 20.74 -0.01 -15.75
CA ASN A 89 21.70 0.67 -16.63
C ASN A 89 23.13 0.17 -16.45
N GLU A 90 23.46 -0.34 -15.27
CA GLU A 90 24.82 -0.79 -14.92
C GLU A 90 24.96 -2.32 -15.02
N THR A 91 23.86 -3.05 -15.06
CA THR A 91 23.85 -4.50 -15.19
C THR A 91 24.04 -4.93 -16.65
N THR A 92 24.90 -5.91 -16.89
CA THR A 92 25.15 -6.45 -18.23
C THR A 92 23.88 -7.06 -18.83
N LYS A 93 23.76 -7.02 -20.17
CA LYS A 93 22.62 -7.61 -20.89
C LYS A 93 22.44 -9.10 -20.59
N GLU A 94 23.54 -9.84 -20.47
CA GLU A 94 23.53 -11.26 -20.13
C GLU A 94 22.93 -11.50 -18.75
N GLN A 95 23.32 -10.71 -17.75
CA GLN A 95 22.81 -10.84 -16.40
C GLN A 95 21.33 -10.42 -16.30
N LEU A 96 20.92 -9.37 -17.01
CA LEU A 96 19.51 -8.99 -17.11
C LEU A 96 18.65 -10.09 -17.74
N GLU A 97 19.18 -10.79 -18.75
CA GLU A 97 18.49 -11.93 -19.35
C GLU A 97 18.40 -13.12 -18.39
N LYS A 98 19.47 -13.40 -17.61
CA LYS A 98 19.41 -14.42 -16.54
C LYS A 98 18.31 -14.10 -15.53
N TYR A 99 18.19 -12.85 -15.08
CA TYR A 99 17.10 -12.44 -14.21
C TYR A 99 15.74 -12.64 -14.89
N ARG A 100 15.58 -12.14 -16.12
CA ARG A 100 14.35 -12.30 -16.89
C ARG A 100 13.91 -13.77 -16.99
N GLN A 101 14.83 -14.67 -17.33
CA GLN A 101 14.58 -16.11 -17.44
C GLN A 101 14.14 -16.72 -16.11
N ARG A 102 14.81 -16.39 -15.00
CA ARG A 102 14.40 -16.83 -13.65
C ARG A 102 12.99 -16.35 -13.29
N GLY A 103 12.69 -15.08 -13.57
CA GLY A 103 11.37 -14.51 -13.29
C GLY A 103 10.27 -15.14 -14.15
N LEU A 104 10.50 -15.32 -15.45
CA LEU A 104 9.54 -15.97 -16.34
C LEU A 104 9.32 -17.43 -15.95
N LYS A 105 10.38 -18.13 -15.49
CA LYS A 105 10.24 -19.49 -14.96
C LYS A 105 9.33 -19.52 -13.74
N ALA A 106 9.52 -18.61 -12.79
CA ALA A 106 8.66 -18.52 -11.59
C ALA A 106 7.18 -18.25 -11.94
N ILE A 107 6.94 -17.44 -12.99
CA ILE A 107 5.59 -17.20 -13.53
C ILE A 107 5.02 -18.46 -14.19
N ALA A 108 5.83 -19.17 -14.99
CA ALA A 108 5.42 -20.42 -15.64
C ALA A 108 5.05 -21.51 -14.63
N GLU A 109 5.72 -21.53 -13.49
CA GLU A 109 5.45 -22.41 -12.35
C GLU A 109 4.22 -21.98 -11.53
N GLY A 110 3.59 -20.83 -11.85
CA GLY A 110 2.41 -20.31 -11.13
C GLY A 110 2.73 -19.79 -9.73
N SER A 111 3.99 -19.48 -9.43
CA SER A 111 4.45 -19.10 -8.08
C SER A 111 4.49 -17.59 -7.83
N VAL A 112 4.06 -16.79 -8.80
CA VAL A 112 4.07 -15.32 -8.76
C VAL A 112 2.65 -14.78 -8.73
N CYS A 113 2.37 -13.83 -7.83
CA CYS A 113 1.16 -13.02 -7.89
C CYS A 113 1.49 -11.52 -7.95
N VAL A 114 0.49 -10.75 -8.37
CA VAL A 114 0.53 -9.28 -8.28
C VAL A 114 -0.53 -8.82 -7.29
N LEU A 115 -0.15 -7.89 -6.42
CA LEU A 115 -1.01 -7.31 -5.41
C LEU A 115 -1.15 -5.81 -5.64
N LEU A 116 -2.35 -5.40 -5.98
CA LEU A 116 -2.69 -4.03 -6.30
C LEU A 116 -3.26 -3.30 -5.09
N LEU A 117 -2.69 -2.14 -4.78
CA LEU A 117 -3.23 -1.18 -3.82
C LEU A 117 -4.16 -0.21 -4.55
N ALA A 118 -5.48 -0.42 -4.43
CA ALA A 118 -6.53 0.34 -5.12
C ALA A 118 -7.61 0.92 -4.18
N GLY A 119 -7.34 1.04 -2.88
CA GLY A 119 -8.32 1.54 -1.90
C GLY A 119 -8.68 3.03 -2.01
N GLY A 120 -7.97 3.80 -2.84
CA GLY A 120 -8.20 5.23 -3.04
C GLY A 120 -9.21 5.54 -4.15
N GLN A 121 -10.15 6.44 -3.86
CA GLN A 121 -10.98 7.07 -4.89
C GLN A 121 -10.16 8.03 -5.76
N GLY A 122 -10.65 8.32 -6.97
CA GLY A 122 -10.06 9.29 -7.89
C GLY A 122 -10.36 10.76 -7.54
N THR A 123 -10.70 11.10 -6.30
CA THR A 123 -11.20 12.44 -5.91
C THR A 123 -10.24 13.58 -6.27
N ARG A 124 -8.92 13.39 -6.09
CA ARG A 124 -7.90 14.38 -6.52
C ARG A 124 -7.83 14.57 -8.04
N LEU A 125 -8.31 13.60 -8.82
CA LEU A 125 -8.44 13.68 -10.28
C LEU A 125 -9.80 14.27 -10.71
N GLY A 126 -10.65 14.69 -9.76
CA GLY A 126 -11.96 15.28 -10.01
C GLY A 126 -13.05 14.26 -10.36
N VAL A 127 -12.87 12.99 -10.01
CA VAL A 127 -13.84 11.92 -10.28
C VAL A 127 -14.27 11.20 -9.01
N ASP A 128 -15.48 10.66 -9.02
CA ASP A 128 -16.15 10.00 -7.89
C ASP A 128 -16.05 8.46 -7.91
N TYR A 129 -15.36 7.91 -8.91
CA TYR A 129 -15.14 6.48 -9.09
C TYR A 129 -13.70 6.04 -8.71
N PRO A 130 -13.43 4.73 -8.58
CA PRO A 130 -12.11 4.20 -8.21
C PRO A 130 -11.05 4.57 -9.23
N LYS A 131 -9.85 4.93 -8.77
CA LYS A 131 -8.80 5.46 -9.66
C LYS A 131 -8.43 4.51 -10.80
N GLY A 132 -8.53 3.19 -10.60
CA GLY A 132 -8.24 2.21 -11.65
C GLY A 132 -9.16 2.30 -12.89
N MET A 133 -10.34 2.90 -12.76
CA MET A 133 -11.27 3.14 -13.87
C MET A 133 -10.94 4.40 -14.69
N TYR A 134 -9.89 5.13 -14.32
CA TYR A 134 -9.56 6.39 -14.99
C TYR A 134 -9.02 6.15 -16.41
N ASP A 135 -9.60 6.85 -17.39
CA ASP A 135 -9.08 6.98 -18.77
C ASP A 135 -8.19 8.22 -18.85
N VAL A 136 -6.89 8.00 -19.06
CA VAL A 136 -5.91 9.09 -19.19
C VAL A 136 -5.91 9.75 -20.58
N GLY A 137 -6.82 9.34 -21.48
CA GLY A 137 -6.98 9.92 -22.81
C GLY A 137 -6.14 9.27 -23.90
N LEU A 138 -5.66 8.03 -23.70
CA LEU A 138 -4.94 7.29 -24.76
C LEU A 138 -5.82 7.10 -26.00
N PRO A 139 -5.24 6.94 -27.21
CA PRO A 139 -6.03 6.65 -28.42
C PRO A 139 -6.94 5.43 -28.29
N SER A 140 -6.54 4.43 -27.51
CA SER A 140 -7.32 3.22 -27.26
C SER A 140 -8.43 3.39 -26.21
N LYS A 141 -8.49 4.52 -25.50
CA LYS A 141 -9.44 4.81 -24.40
C LYS A 141 -9.44 3.76 -23.27
N LYS A 142 -8.31 3.06 -23.12
CA LYS A 142 -8.16 2.02 -22.09
C LYS A 142 -7.92 2.66 -20.74
N THR A 143 -8.61 2.16 -19.73
CA THR A 143 -8.42 2.57 -18.35
C THR A 143 -7.18 1.93 -17.73
N LEU A 144 -6.76 2.42 -16.57
CA LEU A 144 -5.61 1.84 -15.83
C LEU A 144 -5.81 0.35 -15.55
N TYR A 145 -7.01 -0.07 -15.13
CA TYR A 145 -7.31 -1.49 -14.90
C TYR A 145 -7.17 -2.33 -16.17
N GLN A 146 -7.66 -1.84 -17.32
CA GLN A 146 -7.55 -2.59 -18.56
C GLN A 146 -6.09 -2.74 -19.01
N ILE A 147 -5.29 -1.66 -18.95
CA ILE A 147 -3.87 -1.70 -19.29
C ILE A 147 -3.13 -2.70 -18.40
N GLN A 148 -3.44 -2.72 -17.11
CA GLN A 148 -2.86 -3.64 -16.13
C GLN A 148 -3.27 -5.09 -16.42
N ALA A 149 -4.55 -5.37 -16.65
CA ALA A 149 -5.03 -6.71 -16.98
C ALA A 149 -4.38 -7.27 -18.26
N GLU A 150 -4.26 -6.45 -19.30
CA GLU A 150 -3.61 -6.84 -20.56
C GLU A 150 -2.10 -7.12 -20.39
N ARG A 151 -1.41 -6.40 -19.49
CA ARG A 151 -0.02 -6.69 -19.13
C ARG A 151 0.12 -8.04 -18.45
N ILE A 152 -0.80 -8.38 -17.53
CA ILE A 152 -0.83 -9.71 -16.88
C ILE A 152 -1.00 -10.80 -17.95
N ARG A 153 -2.00 -10.66 -18.82
CA ARG A 153 -2.25 -11.62 -19.92
C ARG A 153 -1.04 -11.80 -20.83
N ARG A 154 -0.40 -10.69 -21.23
CA ARG A 154 0.78 -10.77 -22.09
C ARG A 154 1.93 -11.48 -21.37
N LEU A 155 2.07 -11.27 -20.07
CA LEU A 155 3.13 -11.90 -19.30
C LEU A 155 2.90 -13.41 -19.12
N GLU A 156 1.68 -13.85 -18.86
CA GLU A 156 1.29 -15.26 -18.87
C GLU A 156 1.58 -15.92 -20.23
N GLN A 157 1.25 -15.24 -21.34
CA GLN A 157 1.59 -15.69 -22.69
C GLN A 157 3.10 -15.82 -22.91
N LEU A 158 3.88 -14.82 -22.50
CA LEU A 158 5.34 -14.85 -22.65
C LEU A 158 5.96 -16.02 -21.87
N ALA A 159 5.49 -16.29 -20.65
CA ALA A 159 5.97 -17.42 -19.86
C ALA A 159 5.56 -18.76 -20.49
N ASN A 160 4.34 -18.86 -21.00
CA ASN A 160 3.84 -20.01 -21.76
C ASN A 160 4.68 -20.29 -23.02
N GLU A 161 4.97 -19.25 -23.81
CA GLU A 161 5.81 -19.32 -25.02
C GLU A 161 7.24 -19.79 -24.69
N GLU A 162 7.87 -19.20 -23.66
CA GLU A 162 9.26 -19.49 -23.29
C GLU A 162 9.43 -20.92 -22.74
N PHE A 163 8.51 -21.36 -21.88
CA PHE A 163 8.60 -22.65 -21.18
C PHE A 163 7.70 -23.74 -21.78
N GLN A 164 7.12 -23.51 -22.96
CA GLN A 164 6.27 -24.46 -23.68
C GLN A 164 5.14 -25.03 -22.81
N THR A 165 4.49 -24.15 -22.05
CA THR A 165 3.34 -24.47 -21.19
C THR A 165 2.12 -23.66 -21.60
N THR A 166 0.95 -24.00 -21.06
CA THR A 166 -0.31 -23.27 -21.30
C THR A 166 -1.02 -22.88 -20.00
N THR A 167 -0.38 -23.18 -18.86
CA THR A 167 -0.99 -23.09 -17.53
C THR A 167 -0.42 -21.96 -16.68
N SER A 168 0.44 -21.10 -17.24
CA SER A 168 0.98 -19.95 -16.50
C SER A 168 -0.18 -19.07 -16.03
N ILE A 169 -0.25 -18.84 -14.72
CA ILE A 169 -1.30 -18.04 -14.08
C ILE A 169 -0.62 -17.06 -13.14
N ILE A 170 -1.01 -15.79 -13.23
CA ILE A 170 -0.62 -14.76 -12.27
C ILE A 170 -1.89 -14.29 -11.55
N PRO A 171 -2.16 -14.75 -10.31
CA PRO A 171 -3.29 -14.24 -9.55
C PRO A 171 -3.15 -12.74 -9.30
N TRP A 172 -4.25 -12.02 -9.48
CA TRP A 172 -4.34 -10.58 -9.26
C TRP A 172 -5.16 -10.32 -7.99
N PHE A 173 -4.46 -9.99 -6.92
CA PHE A 173 -5.08 -9.58 -5.66
C PHE A 173 -5.29 -8.06 -5.71
N ILE A 174 -6.52 -7.61 -5.53
CA ILE A 174 -6.88 -6.18 -5.60
C ILE A 174 -7.39 -5.74 -4.24
N MET A 175 -6.59 -4.95 -3.54
CA MET A 175 -6.99 -4.34 -2.29
C MET A 175 -7.79 -3.07 -2.55
N THR A 176 -9.06 -3.06 -2.15
CA THR A 176 -9.99 -1.94 -2.31
C THR A 176 -10.29 -1.31 -0.93
N SER A 177 -11.29 -0.44 -0.88
CA SER A 177 -11.93 0.09 0.31
C SER A 177 -13.43 -0.12 0.24
N GLU A 178 -14.13 0.06 1.36
CA GLU A 178 -15.60 0.06 1.43
C GLU A 178 -16.24 0.91 0.31
N HIS A 179 -15.62 2.06 -0.02
CA HIS A 179 -16.12 2.98 -1.04
C HIS A 179 -15.77 2.61 -2.48
N THR A 180 -14.88 1.64 -2.71
CA THR A 180 -14.38 1.30 -4.06
C THR A 180 -14.61 -0.15 -4.45
N GLN A 181 -14.95 -1.03 -3.50
CA GLN A 181 -15.17 -2.46 -3.71
C GLN A 181 -16.24 -2.74 -4.77
N GLU A 182 -17.50 -2.35 -4.50
CA GLU A 182 -18.64 -2.67 -5.37
C GLU A 182 -18.45 -2.10 -6.79
N GLN A 183 -18.00 -0.85 -6.88
CA GLN A 183 -17.74 -0.20 -8.17
C GLN A 183 -16.63 -0.91 -8.96
N THR A 184 -15.56 -1.35 -8.28
CA THR A 184 -14.46 -2.09 -8.91
C THR A 184 -14.93 -3.46 -9.39
N GLU A 185 -15.65 -4.21 -8.56
CA GLU A 185 -16.20 -5.53 -8.91
C GLU A 185 -17.12 -5.45 -10.12
N LYS A 186 -18.09 -4.53 -10.09
CA LYS A 186 -19.02 -4.28 -11.20
C LYS A 186 -18.27 -3.91 -12.47
N TYR A 187 -17.27 -3.04 -12.39
CA TYR A 187 -16.50 -2.62 -13.55
C TYR A 187 -15.72 -3.77 -14.17
N LEU A 188 -15.06 -4.60 -13.36
CA LEU A 188 -14.35 -5.80 -13.85
C LEU A 188 -15.33 -6.78 -14.51
N HIS A 189 -16.47 -7.04 -13.88
CA HIS A 189 -17.49 -7.94 -14.40
C HIS A 189 -18.07 -7.44 -15.74
N THR A 190 -18.49 -6.17 -15.82
CA THR A 190 -19.04 -5.58 -17.05
C THR A 190 -18.06 -5.61 -18.22
N ASN A 191 -16.76 -5.57 -17.95
CA ASN A 191 -15.71 -5.66 -18.97
C ASN A 191 -15.17 -7.09 -19.18
N ASN A 192 -15.90 -8.12 -18.72
CA ASN A 192 -15.52 -9.52 -18.82
C ASN A 192 -14.08 -9.78 -18.34
N TYR A 193 -13.71 -9.12 -17.22
CA TYR A 193 -12.39 -9.21 -16.59
C TYR A 193 -11.22 -8.92 -17.54
N PHE A 194 -11.47 -8.17 -18.62
CA PHE A 194 -10.51 -7.88 -19.69
C PHE A 194 -9.86 -9.14 -20.29
N GLY A 195 -10.57 -10.27 -20.26
CA GLY A 195 -10.11 -11.56 -20.77
C GLY A 195 -9.21 -12.36 -19.81
N LEU A 196 -9.07 -11.92 -18.56
CA LEU A 196 -8.51 -12.75 -17.48
C LEU A 196 -9.57 -13.73 -16.95
N ASN A 197 -9.12 -14.84 -16.36
CA ASN A 197 -10.02 -15.75 -15.67
C ASN A 197 -10.50 -15.12 -14.35
N PRO A 198 -11.82 -14.96 -14.12
CA PRO A 198 -12.34 -14.38 -12.89
C PRO A 198 -11.89 -15.10 -11.61
N ASN A 199 -11.66 -16.42 -11.67
CA ASN A 199 -11.17 -17.19 -10.53
C ASN A 199 -9.74 -16.81 -10.10
N ASN A 200 -9.02 -16.03 -10.91
CA ASN A 200 -7.68 -15.55 -10.61
C ASN A 200 -7.64 -14.06 -10.23
N ILE A 201 -8.81 -13.43 -10.08
CA ILE A 201 -8.93 -12.05 -9.61
C ILE A 201 -9.62 -12.08 -8.24
N ILE A 202 -8.91 -11.64 -7.21
CA ILE A 202 -9.35 -11.72 -5.82
C ILE A 202 -9.40 -10.31 -5.26
N LEU A 203 -10.62 -9.78 -5.08
CA LEU A 203 -10.83 -8.50 -4.42
C LEU A 203 -10.91 -8.72 -2.90
N PHE A 204 -10.35 -7.80 -2.14
CA PHE A 204 -10.46 -7.78 -0.69
C PHE A 204 -10.35 -6.36 -0.17
N GLU A 205 -11.02 -6.07 0.93
CA GLU A 205 -11.07 -4.72 1.47
C GLU A 205 -9.97 -4.46 2.49
N GLN A 206 -9.39 -3.26 2.43
CA GLN A 206 -8.57 -2.73 3.53
C GLN A 206 -9.47 -2.28 4.70
N HIS A 207 -8.87 -2.09 5.87
CA HIS A 207 -9.62 -1.61 7.03
C HIS A 207 -9.77 -0.09 6.99
N LEU A 208 -10.75 0.40 7.73
CA LEU A 208 -10.89 1.82 8.03
C LEU A 208 -10.51 2.08 9.49
N LEU A 209 -10.02 3.29 9.76
CA LEU A 209 -9.83 3.83 11.10
C LEU A 209 -10.75 5.03 11.32
N PRO A 210 -11.27 5.22 12.53
CA PRO A 210 -12.03 6.42 12.86
C PRO A 210 -11.12 7.64 12.86
N ALA A 211 -11.61 8.75 12.32
CA ALA A 211 -10.97 10.05 12.48
C ALA A 211 -11.15 10.55 13.91
N LEU A 212 -10.09 11.16 14.46
CA LEU A 212 -10.06 11.67 15.83
C LEU A 212 -9.92 13.20 15.83
N ASP A 213 -10.54 13.84 16.82
CA ASP A 213 -10.19 15.22 17.17
C ASP A 213 -8.85 15.31 17.92
N PHE A 214 -8.42 16.53 18.21
CA PHE A 214 -7.16 16.77 18.93
C PHE A 214 -7.18 16.25 20.38
N GLN A 215 -8.35 15.94 20.93
CA GLN A 215 -8.54 15.36 22.26
C GLN A 215 -8.66 13.83 22.24
N GLY A 216 -8.56 13.21 21.06
CA GLY A 216 -8.65 11.76 20.86
C GLY A 216 -10.09 11.24 20.83
N LYS A 217 -11.08 12.10 20.63
CA LYS A 217 -12.49 11.71 20.47
C LYS A 217 -12.78 11.38 19.01
N ILE A 218 -13.51 10.30 18.79
CA ILE A 218 -13.94 9.90 17.45
C ILE A 218 -14.94 10.91 16.89
N LEU A 219 -14.72 11.32 15.64
CA LEU A 219 -15.59 12.26 14.94
C LEU A 219 -16.82 11.57 14.36
N LEU A 220 -17.95 12.28 14.40
CA LEU A 220 -19.20 11.90 13.75
C LEU A 220 -19.30 12.65 12.41
N ASP A 221 -19.56 11.90 11.33
CA ASP A 221 -19.88 12.43 10.00
C ASP A 221 -21.35 12.91 9.95
N ASP A 222 -22.22 12.16 10.62
CA ASP A 222 -23.61 12.51 10.91
C ASP A 222 -23.99 11.93 12.28
N LYS A 223 -25.18 12.25 12.82
CA LYS A 223 -25.67 11.81 14.14
C LYS A 223 -25.58 10.30 14.39
N TYR A 224 -25.53 9.50 13.34
CA TYR A 224 -25.54 8.04 13.37
C TYR A 224 -24.37 7.39 12.61
N LYS A 225 -23.40 8.18 12.13
CA LYS A 225 -22.33 7.68 11.26
C LYS A 225 -20.97 8.21 11.70
N LEU A 226 -20.00 7.32 11.84
CA LEU A 226 -18.65 7.71 12.23
C LEU A 226 -17.87 8.24 11.03
N THR A 227 -17.03 9.26 11.25
CA THR A 227 -16.05 9.67 10.24
C THR A 227 -14.93 8.62 10.20
N LYS A 228 -14.80 7.91 9.08
CA LYS A 228 -13.79 6.86 8.87
C LYS A 228 -12.88 7.23 7.70
N ALA A 229 -11.63 6.79 7.76
CA ALA A 229 -10.66 6.92 6.66
C ALA A 229 -9.87 5.62 6.50
N ALA A 230 -9.31 5.40 5.30
CA ALA A 230 -8.41 4.28 5.05
C ALA A 230 -7.24 4.30 6.05
N ASP A 231 -6.84 3.13 6.56
CA ASP A 231 -5.76 3.00 7.54
C ASP A 231 -4.34 3.06 6.92
N GLY A 232 -4.23 3.64 5.73
CA GLY A 232 -3.00 3.76 4.95
C GLY A 232 -2.65 2.48 4.18
N ASN A 233 -1.70 2.57 3.25
CA ASN A 233 -1.22 1.40 2.49
C ASN A 233 -0.58 0.33 3.40
N GLY A 234 0.00 0.71 4.53
CA GLY A 234 0.50 -0.20 5.56
C GLY A 234 -0.59 -1.06 6.22
N GLY A 235 -1.87 -0.67 6.10
CA GLY A 235 -3.02 -1.50 6.47
C GLY A 235 -3.12 -2.81 5.68
N LEU A 236 -2.40 -2.92 4.55
CA LEU A 236 -2.28 -4.12 3.74
C LEU A 236 -2.03 -5.37 4.56
N TYR A 237 -1.05 -5.35 5.47
CA TYR A 237 -0.66 -6.55 6.22
C TYR A 237 -1.79 -7.07 7.10
N ARG A 238 -2.54 -6.16 7.72
CA ARG A 238 -3.73 -6.53 8.49
C ARG A 238 -4.83 -7.05 7.58
N ALA A 239 -5.08 -6.39 6.45
CA ALA A 239 -6.08 -6.80 5.46
C ALA A 239 -5.80 -8.20 4.91
N LEU A 240 -4.53 -8.53 4.66
CA LEU A 240 -4.10 -9.86 4.20
C LEU A 240 -4.46 -10.97 5.19
N THR A 241 -4.28 -10.73 6.50
CA THR A 241 -4.61 -11.71 7.54
C THR A 241 -6.11 -11.80 7.79
N THR A 242 -6.80 -10.68 8.02
CA THR A 242 -8.23 -10.67 8.37
C THR A 242 -9.09 -11.27 7.26
N ASN A 243 -8.77 -10.95 5.99
CA ASN A 243 -9.48 -11.48 4.83
C ASN A 243 -8.96 -12.86 4.35
N LYS A 244 -8.05 -13.49 5.10
CA LYS A 244 -7.48 -14.82 4.79
C LYS A 244 -6.79 -14.90 3.43
N ILE A 245 -6.29 -13.77 2.92
CA ILE A 245 -5.60 -13.70 1.63
C ILE A 245 -4.27 -14.46 1.66
N LEU A 246 -3.58 -14.46 2.80
CA LEU A 246 -2.38 -15.28 2.98
C LEU A 246 -2.69 -16.78 2.79
N ASN A 247 -3.84 -17.26 3.27
CA ASN A 247 -4.26 -18.64 3.09
C ASN A 247 -4.57 -18.94 1.62
N GLU A 248 -5.17 -17.99 0.89
CA GLU A 248 -5.41 -18.15 -0.55
C GLU A 248 -4.11 -18.15 -1.36
N MET A 249 -3.12 -17.33 -0.98
CA MET A 249 -1.79 -17.36 -1.58
C MET A 249 -1.08 -18.70 -1.31
N GLU A 250 -1.18 -19.23 -0.10
CA GLU A 250 -0.60 -20.53 0.29
C GLU A 250 -1.22 -21.69 -0.50
N LYS A 251 -2.56 -21.74 -0.60
CA LYS A 251 -3.30 -22.74 -1.41
C LYS A 251 -2.89 -22.72 -2.89
N ARG A 252 -2.51 -21.55 -3.40
CA ARG A 252 -2.05 -21.35 -4.79
C ARG A 252 -0.54 -21.51 -4.96
N HIS A 253 0.18 -21.88 -3.90
CA HIS A 253 1.64 -22.04 -3.89
C HIS A 253 2.41 -20.77 -4.33
N ILE A 254 1.87 -19.60 -4.01
CA ILE A 254 2.53 -18.32 -4.29
C ILE A 254 3.76 -18.17 -3.39
N LYS A 255 4.88 -17.82 -4.01
CA LYS A 255 6.17 -17.57 -3.36
C LYS A 255 6.62 -16.12 -3.50
N TYR A 256 6.25 -15.47 -4.60
CA TYR A 256 6.70 -14.11 -4.92
C TYR A 256 5.51 -13.19 -5.15
N ILE A 257 5.48 -12.08 -4.41
CA ILE A 257 4.37 -11.12 -4.43
C ILE A 257 4.91 -9.78 -4.93
N HIS A 258 4.42 -9.32 -6.08
CA HIS A 258 4.71 -7.97 -6.56
C HIS A 258 3.61 -7.00 -6.13
N VAL A 259 3.89 -6.23 -5.09
CA VAL A 259 2.99 -5.17 -4.58
C VAL A 259 3.21 -3.87 -5.37
N TYR A 260 2.12 -3.21 -5.78
CA TYR A 260 2.20 -1.94 -6.52
C TYR A 260 0.94 -1.06 -6.34
N CYS A 261 1.06 0.23 -6.65
CA CYS A 261 -0.04 1.21 -6.60
C CYS A 261 -0.75 1.34 -7.96
N VAL A 262 -2.06 1.55 -7.93
CA VAL A 262 -2.91 1.59 -9.15
C VAL A 262 -2.56 2.71 -10.13
N ASP A 263 -1.95 3.79 -9.65
CA ASP A 263 -1.77 5.03 -10.40
C ASP A 263 -0.52 5.10 -11.29
N ASN A 264 0.37 4.12 -11.17
CA ASN A 264 1.51 4.02 -12.06
C ASN A 264 1.09 3.43 -13.41
N ILE A 265 0.75 4.30 -14.38
CA ILE A 265 0.41 3.89 -15.75
C ILE A 265 1.53 3.09 -16.45
N LEU A 266 2.79 3.27 -16.05
CA LEU A 266 3.96 2.59 -16.62
C LEU A 266 4.35 1.32 -15.85
N VAL A 267 3.57 0.89 -14.85
CA VAL A 267 3.90 -0.26 -14.02
C VAL A 267 4.18 -1.52 -14.85
N ARG A 268 5.36 -2.11 -14.65
CA ARG A 268 5.73 -3.41 -15.24
C ARG A 268 5.22 -4.52 -14.33
N LEU A 269 3.96 -4.92 -14.50
CA LEU A 269 3.34 -5.98 -13.71
C LEU A 269 4.11 -7.29 -13.83
N GLY A 270 4.25 -7.99 -12.70
CA GLY A 270 5.07 -9.19 -12.58
C GLY A 270 6.46 -9.10 -13.22
N ASP A 271 7.13 -7.93 -13.23
CA ASP A 271 8.39 -7.71 -13.97
C ASP A 271 9.41 -8.84 -13.75
N PRO A 272 9.65 -9.71 -14.77
CA PRO A 272 10.49 -10.88 -14.60
C PRO A 272 11.93 -10.56 -14.22
N VAL A 273 12.45 -9.41 -14.68
CA VAL A 273 13.81 -8.98 -14.33
C VAL A 273 13.89 -8.68 -12.84
N PHE A 274 12.88 -7.98 -12.29
CA PHE A 274 12.87 -7.65 -10.88
C PHE A 274 12.66 -8.88 -10.01
N ILE A 275 11.70 -9.74 -10.35
CA ILE A 275 11.45 -11.00 -9.65
C ILE A 275 12.70 -11.88 -9.70
N GLY A 276 13.33 -12.02 -10.87
CA GLY A 276 14.54 -12.81 -11.03
C GLY A 276 15.74 -12.28 -10.26
N PHE A 277 15.88 -10.95 -10.17
CA PHE A 277 16.87 -10.31 -9.29
C PHE A 277 16.64 -10.68 -7.83
N CYS A 278 15.40 -10.58 -7.34
CA CYS A 278 15.05 -10.96 -5.96
C CYS A 278 15.31 -12.44 -5.68
N ILE A 279 14.96 -13.32 -6.63
CA ILE A 279 15.21 -14.77 -6.53
C ILE A 279 16.72 -15.04 -6.45
N GLU A 280 17.52 -14.43 -7.31
CA GLU A 280 18.95 -14.66 -7.34
C GLU A 280 19.66 -14.16 -6.09
N LYS A 281 19.18 -13.05 -5.52
CA LYS A 281 19.67 -12.49 -4.27
C LYS A 281 19.12 -13.18 -3.03
N ASN A 282 18.18 -14.13 -3.18
CA ASN A 282 17.45 -14.75 -2.08
C ASN A 282 16.86 -13.70 -1.11
N ALA A 283 16.21 -12.68 -1.66
CA ALA A 283 15.70 -11.54 -0.91
C ALA A 283 14.28 -11.77 -0.39
N ASP A 284 14.06 -11.53 0.90
CA ASP A 284 12.72 -11.57 1.52
C ASP A 284 11.87 -10.34 1.14
N CYS A 285 12.52 -9.21 0.89
CA CYS A 285 11.90 -7.96 0.49
C CYS A 285 12.84 -7.18 -0.43
N ALA A 286 12.27 -6.53 -1.44
CA ALA A 286 13.00 -5.65 -2.33
C ALA A 286 12.10 -4.49 -2.76
N ALA A 287 12.71 -3.34 -3.04
CA ALA A 287 12.02 -2.17 -3.54
C ALA A 287 12.60 -1.76 -4.90
N LYS A 288 11.72 -1.36 -5.81
CA LYS A 288 12.09 -0.80 -7.10
C LYS A 288 12.05 0.71 -7.02
N VAL A 289 13.15 1.36 -7.38
CA VAL A 289 13.30 2.82 -7.34
C VAL A 289 13.61 3.37 -8.73
N VAL A 290 13.45 4.69 -8.87
CA VAL A 290 13.99 5.47 -9.98
C VAL A 290 15.03 6.43 -9.43
N LYS A 291 15.97 6.84 -10.28
CA LYS A 291 16.99 7.82 -9.89
C LYS A 291 16.32 9.15 -9.56
N LYS A 292 16.59 9.69 -8.38
CA LYS A 292 16.22 11.05 -7.99
C LYS A 292 16.86 12.04 -8.96
N ALA A 293 16.06 12.90 -9.57
CA ALA A 293 16.51 13.78 -10.65
C ALA A 293 17.27 15.00 -10.12
N PHE A 294 16.87 15.52 -8.96
CA PHE A 294 17.46 16.70 -8.33
C PHE A 294 17.22 16.71 -6.82
N ALA A 295 18.06 17.42 -6.06
CA ALA A 295 18.12 17.33 -4.60
C ALA A 295 16.79 17.64 -3.89
N ASN A 296 16.04 18.63 -4.38
CA ASN A 296 14.76 19.08 -3.82
C ASN A 296 13.53 18.37 -4.42
N GLU A 297 13.70 17.25 -5.12
CA GLU A 297 12.58 16.42 -5.55
C GLU A 297 11.84 15.85 -4.34
N ALA A 298 10.52 16.06 -4.27
CA ALA A 298 9.67 15.69 -3.14
C ALA A 298 9.33 14.19 -3.16
N VAL A 299 10.35 13.36 -3.01
CA VAL A 299 10.27 11.90 -3.00
C VAL A 299 11.04 11.35 -1.81
N GLY A 300 10.46 10.36 -1.14
CA GLY A 300 11.18 9.58 -0.13
C GLY A 300 12.35 8.80 -0.76
N VAL A 301 13.40 8.59 0.01
CA VAL A 301 14.61 7.88 -0.42
C VAL A 301 14.81 6.62 0.40
N ILE A 302 15.24 5.56 -0.26
CA ILE A 302 15.58 4.30 0.42
C ILE A 302 17.01 4.40 0.92
N CYS A 303 17.18 4.19 2.22
CA CYS A 303 18.47 4.31 2.87
C CYS A 303 18.60 3.28 4.00
N LYS A 304 19.76 3.29 4.65
CA LYS A 304 20.04 2.51 5.84
C LYS A 304 20.19 3.48 7.02
N VAL A 305 19.49 3.20 8.11
CA VAL A 305 19.58 3.95 9.37
C VAL A 305 19.77 2.94 10.49
N ARG A 306 20.87 3.04 11.24
CA ARG A 306 21.23 2.10 12.33
C ARG A 306 21.10 0.63 11.90
N ASP A 307 21.75 0.31 10.79
CA ASP A 307 21.74 -1.01 10.15
C ASP A 307 20.39 -1.52 9.63
N ARG A 308 19.34 -0.70 9.62
CA ARG A 308 18.01 -1.06 9.10
C ARG A 308 17.70 -0.32 7.82
N TYR A 309 17.22 -1.05 6.82
CA TYR A 309 16.72 -0.43 5.58
C TYR A 309 15.34 0.18 5.80
N GLN A 310 15.17 1.42 5.35
CA GLN A 310 13.90 2.13 5.46
C GLN A 310 13.75 3.19 4.37
N VAL A 311 12.54 3.71 4.23
CA VAL A 311 12.27 4.92 3.45
C VAL A 311 12.29 6.09 4.42
N VAL A 312 13.06 7.14 4.10
CA VAL A 312 13.01 8.42 4.81
C VAL A 312 12.32 9.42 3.90
N GLU A 313 11.30 10.10 4.43
CA GLU A 313 10.53 11.07 3.66
C GLU A 313 11.33 12.34 3.37
N TYR A 314 11.05 13.00 2.25
CA TYR A 314 11.79 14.20 1.84
C TYR A 314 11.67 15.34 2.87
N SER A 315 10.60 15.37 3.66
CA SER A 315 10.38 16.36 4.73
C SER A 315 11.27 16.16 5.95
N GLU A 316 11.88 14.98 6.09
CA GLU A 316 12.73 14.62 7.22
C GLU A 316 14.22 14.83 6.91
N ILE A 317 14.57 15.08 5.66
CA ILE A 317 15.96 15.19 5.18
C ILE A 317 16.34 16.66 5.06
N SER A 318 17.49 17.06 5.61
CA SER A 318 17.94 18.44 5.41
C SER A 318 18.38 18.72 3.97
N GLU A 319 18.35 19.99 3.60
CA GLU A 319 18.88 20.45 2.31
C GLU A 319 20.34 20.03 2.10
N LYS A 320 21.15 20.06 3.16
CA LYS A 320 22.56 19.64 3.10
C LYS A 320 22.68 18.16 2.73
N THR A 321 21.89 17.29 3.36
CA THR A 321 21.93 15.85 3.08
C THR A 321 21.40 15.53 1.68
N SER A 322 20.32 16.19 1.27
CA SER A 322 19.72 15.97 -0.06
C SER A 322 20.61 16.40 -1.21
N GLN A 323 21.54 17.34 -0.98
CA GLN A 323 22.54 17.80 -1.96
C GLN A 323 23.84 16.98 -1.95
N ARG A 324 24.03 16.02 -1.03
CA ARG A 324 25.24 15.19 -0.98
C ARG A 324 25.44 14.46 -2.30
N LYS A 325 26.69 14.45 -2.76
CA LYS A 325 27.11 13.77 -3.99
C LYS A 325 27.89 12.49 -3.68
N LYS A 326 27.88 11.54 -4.61
CA LYS A 326 28.76 10.37 -4.52
C LYS A 326 30.22 10.80 -4.67
N SER A 327 31.11 10.16 -3.92
CA SER A 327 32.55 10.48 -3.94
C SER A 327 33.25 10.10 -5.25
N ASP A 328 32.74 9.11 -5.95
CA ASP A 328 33.24 8.60 -7.23
C ASP A 328 32.59 9.28 -8.45
N ASN A 329 31.47 9.98 -8.26
CA ASN A 329 30.81 10.76 -9.29
C ASN A 329 30.08 11.99 -8.71
N ASN A 330 30.73 13.15 -8.79
CA ASN A 330 30.22 14.41 -8.24
C ASN A 330 28.95 14.94 -8.95
N ASP A 331 28.56 14.38 -10.10
CA ASP A 331 27.32 14.75 -10.77
C ASP A 331 26.12 13.99 -10.17
N GLU A 332 26.35 12.85 -9.51
CA GLU A 332 25.29 12.02 -8.93
C GLU A 332 25.01 12.32 -7.46
N LEU A 333 23.72 12.42 -7.12
CA LEU A 333 23.27 12.50 -5.73
C LEU A 333 23.60 11.18 -5.02
N LEU A 334 23.95 11.28 -3.74
CA LEU A 334 24.26 10.14 -2.89
C LEU A 334 23.01 9.33 -2.53
N PHE A 335 21.86 10.01 -2.39
CA PHE A 335 20.58 9.45 -1.97
C PHE A 335 19.48 9.63 -3.02
#